data_AF-A0A7J8E434-F1
#
_entry.id   AF-A0A7J8E434-F1
#
_cell.length_a   1.000
_cell.length_b   1.000
_cell.length_c   1.000
_cell.angle_alpha   90.00
_cell.angle_beta   90.00
_cell.angle_gamma   90.00
#
_symmetry.space_group_name_H-M   'P 1'
#
loop_
_entity.id
_entity.type
_entity.pdbx_description
1 polymer ?
#
loop_
_entity_poly.entity_id
_entity_poly.type
_entity_poly.pdbx_seq_one_letter_code
_entity_poly.pdbx_strand_id
1 'polypeptide(L)'
;MKRFVKDLGLSTVQSSGGLIGVSNGKTLVFEESSWFIINIIKLIWQYGFQPLRMHMWVEDVLDKFMRIYRYQSHDYAFSSVENLLHSLGGDDFLGMLNRTILETLQKAGFSEKFLDEMIVPINRLNYGQGTGINSFVGVVSLAGADSGLWAVEGGNKLVCSRLLQASRSNLISGSVMYIEEKTRTKQTGNPTKMYEIVYQTGSETRSDFYDIVLVATPLNRKMSNITFLNFDPPIEEFHQYYQQIVSTFIRGKLNSTIFSSRTLDEFGLTTVLTTDKSDLFINSIGIVSSVRENNNPQASTGGAFVWKIFSRETLTKEQILKLFVSYDYSVKQQWLAYPHYKPPEKCPSIILHDRLYYLNGIECAASAMEMSAIAAHNAALLAYHRWYEHTDMIDQEDLYEKLKTEL
;
A
#
# COMPACT_ATOMS: atom_id res chain seq x y z
N MET A 1 -5.26 10.51 -4.30
CA MET A 1 -4.08 11.24 -3.73
C MET A 1 -3.73 12.54 -4.48
N LYS A 2 -3.60 12.56 -5.82
CA LYS A 2 -3.22 13.77 -6.59
C LYS A 2 -4.09 14.99 -6.29
N ARG A 3 -5.41 14.79 -6.13
CA ARG A 3 -6.36 15.84 -5.73
C ARG A 3 -5.98 16.47 -4.39
N PHE A 4 -5.70 15.68 -3.35
CA PHE A 4 -5.27 16.22 -2.06
C PHE A 4 -3.98 17.02 -2.15
N VAL A 5 -3.00 16.55 -2.92
CA VAL A 5 -1.74 17.30 -3.12
C VAL A 5 -2.02 18.66 -3.75
N LYS A 6 -2.87 18.71 -4.79
CA LYS A 6 -3.28 19.96 -5.43
C LYS A 6 -4.06 20.88 -4.48
N ASP A 7 -5.08 20.35 -3.81
CA ASP A 7 -5.97 21.12 -2.93
C ASP A 7 -5.23 21.69 -1.70
N LEU A 8 -4.18 21.01 -1.24
CA LEU A 8 -3.32 21.46 -0.13
C LEU A 8 -2.17 22.37 -0.58
N GLY A 9 -2.07 22.67 -1.89
CA GLY A 9 -1.00 23.52 -2.45
C GLY A 9 0.40 22.92 -2.27
N LEU A 10 0.52 21.59 -2.33
CA LEU A 10 1.79 20.89 -2.18
C LEU A 10 2.46 20.69 -3.54
N SER A 11 3.75 20.99 -3.62
CA SER A 11 4.58 20.71 -4.79
C SER A 11 4.96 19.24 -4.87
N THR A 12 5.24 18.77 -6.09
CA THR A 12 5.72 17.42 -6.34
C THR A 12 7.14 17.42 -6.91
N VAL A 13 7.87 16.38 -6.57
CA VAL A 13 9.17 16.04 -7.15
C VAL A 13 9.04 14.74 -7.93
N GLN A 14 9.69 14.67 -9.08
CA GLN A 14 9.71 13.44 -9.86
C GLN A 14 10.67 12.45 -9.19
N SER A 15 10.30 11.17 -9.16
CA SER A 15 11.22 10.16 -8.68
C SER A 15 12.40 10.08 -9.64
N SER A 16 13.62 10.28 -9.13
CA SER A 16 14.83 10.20 -9.96
C SER A 16 15.00 8.77 -10.47
N GLY A 17 15.00 8.61 -11.79
CA GLY A 17 15.25 7.32 -12.44
C GLY A 17 16.71 6.87 -12.28
N GLY A 18 16.94 5.59 -12.53
CA GLY A 18 18.26 5.00 -12.61
C GLY A 18 18.16 3.53 -13.04
N LEU A 19 19.29 2.91 -13.36
CA LEU A 19 19.29 1.57 -13.94
C LEU A 19 18.97 0.51 -12.88
N ILE A 20 18.02 -0.36 -13.21
CA ILE A 20 17.58 -1.47 -12.37
C ILE A 20 18.25 -2.77 -12.80
N GLY A 21 18.63 -3.60 -11.83
CA GLY A 21 18.97 -5.00 -12.04
C GLY A 21 18.16 -5.93 -11.15
N VAL A 22 18.01 -7.17 -11.59
CA VAL A 22 17.39 -8.26 -10.81
C VAL A 22 18.43 -9.32 -10.53
N SER A 23 18.61 -9.67 -9.26
CA SER A 23 19.55 -10.70 -8.82
C SER A 23 18.83 -11.93 -8.26
N ASN A 24 19.29 -13.11 -8.66
CA ASN A 24 18.90 -14.37 -8.04
C ASN A 24 19.80 -14.78 -6.86
N GLY A 25 20.66 -13.88 -6.38
CA GLY A 25 21.62 -14.13 -5.31
C GLY A 25 22.97 -14.69 -5.77
N LYS A 26 23.08 -15.14 -7.02
CA LYS A 26 24.34 -15.61 -7.63
C LYS A 26 24.77 -14.71 -8.79
N THR A 27 23.83 -14.34 -9.64
CA THR A 27 24.06 -13.50 -10.82
C THR A 27 22.92 -12.49 -10.98
N LEU A 28 23.15 -11.49 -11.82
CA LEU A 28 22.10 -10.63 -12.34
C LEU A 28 21.40 -11.36 -13.50
N VAL A 29 20.12 -11.66 -13.32
CA VAL A 29 19.28 -12.34 -14.33
C VAL A 29 18.70 -11.35 -15.34
N PHE A 30 18.52 -10.10 -14.92
CA PHE A 30 18.12 -9.00 -15.78
C PHE A 30 18.86 -7.72 -15.38
N GLU A 31 19.19 -6.90 -16.37
CA GLU A 31 19.82 -5.60 -16.16
C GLU A 31 19.38 -4.62 -17.24
N GLU A 32 18.96 -3.44 -16.79
CA GLU A 32 18.69 -2.32 -17.68
C GLU A 32 19.98 -1.73 -18.25
N SER A 33 19.87 -1.21 -19.46
CA SER A 33 20.83 -0.39 -20.16
C SER A 33 20.34 1.06 -20.16
N SER A 34 21.28 2.01 -20.26
CA SER A 34 20.95 3.41 -20.53
C SER A 34 20.27 3.64 -21.88
N TRP A 35 20.33 2.66 -22.79
CA TRP A 35 19.69 2.73 -24.09
C TRP A 35 18.35 2.01 -24.07
N PHE A 36 17.27 2.77 -24.22
CA PHE A 36 15.91 2.25 -24.24
C PHE A 36 15.72 1.08 -25.24
N ILE A 37 16.24 1.22 -26.46
CA ILE A 37 16.12 0.18 -27.51
C ILE A 37 16.80 -1.13 -27.08
N ILE A 38 17.93 -1.05 -26.37
CA ILE A 38 18.61 -2.24 -25.85
C ILE A 38 17.74 -2.94 -24.82
N ASN A 39 17.02 -2.20 -23.97
CA ASN A 39 16.09 -2.78 -22.99
C ASN A 39 14.95 -3.51 -23.69
N ILE A 40 14.36 -2.92 -24.73
CA ILE A 40 13.32 -3.56 -25.53
C ILE A 40 13.82 -4.87 -26.15
N ILE A 41 15.01 -4.86 -26.78
CA ILE A 41 15.60 -6.07 -27.36
C ILE A 41 15.85 -7.14 -26.30
N LYS A 42 16.43 -6.77 -25.15
CA LYS A 42 16.66 -7.71 -24.02
C LYS A 42 15.37 -8.33 -23.53
N LEU A 43 14.32 -7.52 -23.33
CA LEU A 43 13.02 -7.98 -22.86
C LEU A 43 12.37 -8.95 -23.86
N ILE A 44 12.36 -8.63 -25.15
CA ILE A 44 11.82 -9.51 -26.19
C ILE A 44 12.65 -10.79 -26.30
N TRP A 45 13.97 -10.69 -26.25
CA TRP A 45 14.85 -11.85 -26.33
C TRP A 45 14.67 -12.82 -25.16
N GLN A 46 14.58 -12.28 -23.93
CA GLN A 46 14.51 -13.12 -22.73
C GLN A 46 13.10 -13.60 -22.40
N TYR A 47 12.08 -12.79 -22.72
CA TYR A 47 10.70 -13.00 -22.25
C TYR A 47 9.65 -12.92 -23.36
N GLY A 48 10.03 -12.68 -24.61
CA GLY A 48 9.09 -12.47 -25.71
C GLY A 48 8.17 -11.26 -25.46
N PHE A 49 6.91 -11.37 -25.86
CA PHE A 49 5.89 -10.32 -25.66
C PHE A 49 5.23 -10.34 -24.28
N GLN A 50 5.72 -11.14 -23.33
CA GLN A 50 5.16 -11.20 -21.98
C GLN A 50 5.17 -9.85 -21.23
N PRO A 51 6.22 -9.02 -21.28
CA PRO A 51 6.20 -7.70 -20.64
C PRO A 51 5.07 -6.79 -21.18
N LEU A 52 4.84 -6.80 -22.50
CA LEU A 52 3.76 -6.04 -23.12
C LEU A 52 2.38 -6.56 -22.70
N ARG A 53 2.18 -7.89 -22.72
CA ARG A 53 0.94 -8.53 -22.26
C ARG A 53 0.66 -8.21 -20.79
N MET A 54 1.71 -8.16 -19.96
CA MET A 54 1.61 -7.80 -18.55
C MET A 54 1.18 -6.34 -18.39
N HIS A 55 1.84 -5.41 -19.07
CA HIS A 55 1.48 -4.00 -19.03
C HIS A 55 0.02 -3.77 -19.46
N MET A 56 -0.40 -4.34 -20.59
CA MET A 56 -1.80 -4.24 -21.06
C MET A 56 -2.80 -4.79 -20.05
N TRP A 57 -2.47 -5.89 -19.37
CA TRP A 57 -3.34 -6.48 -18.36
C TRP A 57 -3.46 -5.60 -17.11
N VAL A 58 -2.34 -5.05 -16.63
CA VAL A 58 -2.34 -4.09 -15.50
C VAL A 58 -3.16 -2.84 -15.86
N GLU A 59 -2.98 -2.28 -17.06
CA GLU A 59 -3.73 -1.11 -17.52
C GLU A 59 -5.24 -1.37 -17.61
N ASP A 60 -5.69 -2.54 -18.10
CA ASP A 60 -7.13 -2.90 -18.11
C ASP A 60 -7.74 -2.89 -16.70
N VAL A 61 -7.00 -3.44 -15.73
CA VAL A 61 -7.43 -3.46 -14.33
C VAL A 61 -7.44 -2.04 -13.74
N LEU A 62 -6.42 -1.24 -14.03
CA LEU A 62 -6.35 0.16 -13.58
C LEU A 62 -7.48 1.00 -14.18
N ASP A 63 -7.81 0.86 -15.47
CA ASP A 63 -8.91 1.58 -16.11
C ASP A 63 -10.26 1.28 -15.44
N LYS A 64 -10.53 -0.01 -15.16
CA LYS A 64 -11.70 -0.42 -14.37
C LYS A 64 -11.67 0.16 -12.96
N PHE A 65 -10.52 0.12 -12.30
CA PHE A 65 -10.36 0.65 -10.94
C PHE A 65 -10.61 2.16 -10.87
N MET A 66 -10.17 2.92 -11.88
CA MET A 66 -10.35 4.38 -11.95
C MET A 66 -11.82 4.84 -11.92
N ARG A 67 -12.78 3.94 -12.19
CA ARG A 67 -14.22 4.21 -12.05
C ARG A 67 -14.60 4.67 -10.63
N ILE A 68 -13.83 4.27 -9.61
CA ILE A 68 -14.09 4.63 -8.21
C ILE A 68 -14.16 6.13 -7.98
N TYR A 69 -13.30 6.90 -8.66
CA TYR A 69 -13.29 8.36 -8.51
C TYR A 69 -14.56 8.99 -9.09
N ARG A 70 -15.09 8.42 -10.18
CA ARG A 70 -16.35 8.85 -10.75
C ARG A 70 -17.50 8.53 -9.81
N TYR A 71 -17.54 7.31 -9.27
CA TYR A 71 -18.58 6.87 -8.35
C TYR A 71 -18.62 7.74 -7.10
N GLN A 72 -17.47 7.96 -6.46
CA GLN A 72 -17.36 8.83 -5.28
C GLN A 72 -17.68 10.30 -5.57
N SER A 73 -17.41 10.80 -6.78
CA SER A 73 -17.79 12.16 -7.16
C SER A 73 -19.29 12.36 -7.40
N HIS A 74 -20.04 11.26 -7.62
CA HIS A 74 -21.50 11.24 -7.68
C HIS A 74 -22.08 10.70 -6.36
N ASP A 75 -21.31 10.82 -5.27
CA ASP A 75 -21.66 10.43 -3.91
C ASP A 75 -21.98 8.93 -3.71
N TYR A 76 -21.70 8.02 -4.64
CA TYR A 76 -21.96 6.58 -4.39
C TYR A 76 -21.01 6.00 -3.33
N ALA A 77 -21.57 5.14 -2.47
CA ALA A 77 -20.86 4.46 -1.40
C ALA A 77 -21.09 2.94 -1.41
N PHE A 78 -20.21 2.21 -0.74
CA PHE A 78 -20.20 0.75 -0.69
C PHE A 78 -20.13 0.26 0.76
N SER A 79 -20.95 -0.74 1.11
CA SER A 79 -21.02 -1.28 2.47
C SER A 79 -19.97 -2.35 2.78
N SER A 80 -19.33 -2.91 1.75
CA SER A 80 -18.23 -3.87 1.87
C SER A 80 -17.14 -3.61 0.83
N VAL A 81 -15.94 -4.15 1.09
CA VAL A 81 -14.82 -4.08 0.14
C VAL A 81 -15.15 -4.88 -1.11
N GLU A 82 -15.82 -6.02 -0.95
CA GLU A 82 -16.27 -6.88 -2.04
C GLU A 82 -17.28 -6.15 -2.94
N ASN A 83 -18.28 -5.46 -2.38
CA ASN A 83 -19.24 -4.68 -3.17
C ASN A 83 -18.54 -3.55 -3.92
N LEU A 84 -17.60 -2.86 -3.27
CA LEU A 84 -16.79 -1.84 -3.92
C LEU A 84 -16.04 -2.44 -5.12
N LEU A 85 -15.30 -3.54 -4.93
CA LEU A 85 -14.53 -4.16 -6.00
C LEU A 85 -15.42 -4.71 -7.13
N HIS A 86 -16.54 -5.34 -6.78
CA HIS A 86 -17.53 -5.83 -7.74
C HIS A 86 -18.11 -4.68 -8.58
N SER A 87 -18.41 -3.53 -7.98
CA SER A 87 -18.91 -2.36 -8.75
C SER A 87 -17.90 -1.80 -9.77
N LEU A 88 -16.59 -2.00 -9.52
CA LEU A 88 -15.51 -1.50 -10.37
C LEU A 88 -15.21 -2.46 -11.53
N GLY A 89 -15.05 -3.75 -11.21
CA GLY A 89 -14.56 -4.75 -12.15
C GLY A 89 -15.37 -6.04 -12.23
N GLY A 90 -16.54 -6.09 -11.58
CA GLY A 90 -17.42 -7.27 -11.54
C GLY A 90 -16.79 -8.47 -10.85
N ASP A 91 -17.24 -9.66 -11.24
CA ASP A 91 -16.74 -10.94 -10.74
C ASP A 91 -15.23 -11.14 -11.00
N ASP A 92 -14.65 -10.46 -11.98
CA ASP A 92 -13.21 -10.55 -12.25
C ASP A 92 -12.41 -10.04 -11.05
N PHE A 93 -12.79 -8.91 -10.45
CA PHE A 93 -12.11 -8.37 -9.28
C PHE A 93 -12.33 -9.23 -8.03
N LEU A 94 -13.53 -9.80 -7.86
CA LEU A 94 -13.79 -10.76 -6.78
C LEU A 94 -12.96 -12.05 -6.97
N GLY A 95 -12.82 -12.51 -8.21
CA GLY A 95 -11.96 -13.63 -8.56
C GLY A 95 -10.50 -13.41 -8.23
N MET A 96 -10.03 -12.15 -8.30
CA MET A 96 -8.65 -11.78 -7.95
C MET A 96 -8.35 -11.87 -6.44
N LEU A 97 -9.36 -11.71 -5.57
CA LEU A 97 -9.21 -11.95 -4.13
C LEU A 97 -9.09 -13.45 -3.79
N ASN A 98 -9.65 -14.30 -4.65
CA ASN A 98 -9.79 -15.73 -4.41
C ASN A 98 -8.65 -16.58 -4.98
N ARG A 99 -7.73 -15.97 -5.74
CA ARG A 99 -6.60 -16.68 -6.38
C ARG A 99 -5.32 -15.92 -6.17
N THR A 100 -4.21 -16.66 -6.16
CA THR A 100 -2.90 -16.04 -6.15
C THR A 100 -2.59 -15.35 -7.48
N ILE A 101 -1.69 -14.36 -7.45
CA ILE A 101 -1.16 -13.79 -8.68
C ILE A 101 -0.40 -14.85 -9.50
N LEU A 102 0.26 -15.80 -8.85
CA LEU A 102 0.94 -16.94 -9.50
C LEU A 102 -0.04 -17.76 -10.35
N GLU A 103 -1.12 -18.25 -9.75
CA GLU A 103 -2.14 -19.06 -10.44
C GLU A 103 -2.79 -18.29 -11.58
N THR A 104 -3.09 -17.00 -11.36
CA THR A 104 -3.70 -16.13 -12.36
C THR A 104 -2.81 -16.01 -13.60
N LEU A 105 -1.52 -15.73 -13.41
CA LEU A 105 -0.59 -15.51 -14.52
C LEU A 105 -0.17 -16.82 -15.20
N GLN A 106 0.01 -17.91 -14.46
CA GLN A 106 0.26 -19.22 -15.05
C GLN A 106 -0.91 -19.66 -15.94
N LYS A 107 -2.16 -19.48 -15.47
CA LYS A 107 -3.36 -19.76 -16.28
C LYS A 107 -3.44 -18.88 -17.54
N ALA A 108 -2.95 -17.65 -17.47
CA ALA A 108 -2.85 -16.75 -18.61
C ALA A 108 -1.65 -17.07 -19.55
N GLY A 109 -0.87 -18.11 -19.27
CA GLY A 109 0.23 -18.59 -20.11
C GLY A 109 1.52 -17.79 -19.96
N PHE A 110 1.74 -17.14 -18.81
CA PHE A 110 3.05 -16.56 -18.48
C PHE A 110 4.01 -17.67 -18.01
N SER A 111 5.23 -17.64 -18.55
CA SER A 111 6.31 -18.57 -18.23
C SER A 111 6.82 -18.38 -16.80
N GLU A 112 7.20 -19.48 -16.13
CA GLU A 112 7.81 -19.45 -14.79
C GLU A 112 9.01 -18.52 -14.72
N LYS A 113 9.86 -18.51 -15.76
CA LYS A 113 11.02 -17.63 -15.84
C LYS A 113 10.62 -16.15 -15.72
N PHE A 114 9.60 -15.72 -16.46
CA PHE A 114 9.12 -14.33 -16.38
C PHE A 114 8.53 -14.01 -15.00
N LEU A 115 7.81 -14.95 -14.40
CA LEU A 115 7.24 -14.77 -13.06
C LEU A 115 8.33 -14.62 -12.00
N ASP A 116 9.36 -15.47 -12.04
CA ASP A 116 10.48 -15.46 -11.10
C ASP A 116 11.39 -14.24 -11.26
N GLU A 117 11.68 -13.84 -12.51
CA GLU A 117 12.67 -12.79 -12.81
C GLU A 117 12.06 -11.39 -12.90
N MET A 118 10.75 -11.24 -13.12
CA MET A 118 10.10 -9.92 -13.26
C MET A 118 8.99 -9.65 -12.24
N ILE A 119 8.15 -10.64 -11.91
CA ILE A 119 6.98 -10.41 -11.02
C ILE A 119 7.35 -10.53 -9.55
N VAL A 120 8.04 -11.60 -9.18
CA VAL A 120 8.50 -11.86 -7.81
C VAL A 120 9.32 -10.68 -7.25
N PRO A 121 10.32 -10.12 -7.95
CA PRO A 121 11.13 -9.04 -7.40
C PRO A 121 10.32 -7.76 -7.14
N ILE A 122 9.32 -7.45 -7.97
CA ILE A 122 8.42 -6.30 -7.78
C ILE A 122 7.52 -6.52 -6.56
N ASN A 123 6.92 -7.70 -6.40
CA ASN A 123 6.09 -8.02 -5.22
C ASN A 123 6.91 -8.00 -3.92
N ARG A 124 8.15 -8.49 -3.96
CA ARG A 124 9.05 -8.46 -2.80
C ARG A 124 9.49 -7.04 -2.46
N LEU A 125 9.68 -6.18 -3.46
CA LEU A 125 9.96 -4.76 -3.26
C LEU A 125 8.78 -4.05 -2.59
N ASN A 126 7.58 -4.23 -3.12
CA ASN A 126 6.41 -3.46 -2.71
C ASN A 126 5.73 -4.02 -1.47
N TYR A 127 5.53 -5.33 -1.38
CA TYR A 127 4.77 -6.00 -0.31
C TYR A 127 5.62 -6.91 0.58
N GLY A 128 6.89 -7.12 0.25
CA GLY A 128 7.76 -8.05 0.97
C GLY A 128 7.35 -9.52 0.90
N GLN A 129 6.48 -9.84 -0.06
CA GLN A 129 5.89 -11.16 -0.28
C GLN A 129 6.11 -11.57 -1.74
N GLY A 130 6.15 -12.88 -2.01
CA GLY A 130 6.30 -13.42 -3.36
C GLY A 130 5.01 -13.35 -4.19
N THR A 131 4.78 -14.35 -5.03
CA THR A 131 3.60 -14.45 -5.90
C THR A 131 2.43 -15.22 -5.28
N GLY A 132 2.53 -15.60 -4.00
CA GLY A 132 1.45 -16.23 -3.23
C GLY A 132 0.40 -15.23 -2.71
N ILE A 133 0.60 -13.93 -2.91
CA ILE A 133 -0.39 -12.89 -2.60
C ILE A 133 -1.61 -12.99 -3.53
N ASN A 134 -2.75 -12.45 -3.09
CA ASN A 134 -3.92 -12.37 -3.96
C ASN A 134 -3.61 -11.57 -5.24
N SER A 135 -4.32 -11.90 -6.32
CA SER A 135 -4.05 -11.35 -7.65
C SER A 135 -4.25 -9.84 -7.72
N PHE A 136 -5.18 -9.29 -6.94
CA PHE A 136 -5.46 -7.86 -6.89
C PHE A 136 -4.28 -7.08 -6.29
N VAL A 137 -3.72 -7.55 -5.17
CA VAL A 137 -2.47 -7.01 -4.59
C VAL A 137 -1.32 -7.13 -5.59
N GLY A 138 -1.25 -8.24 -6.33
CA GLY A 138 -0.28 -8.44 -7.41
C GLY A 138 -0.36 -7.35 -8.47
N VAL A 139 -1.57 -6.99 -8.92
CA VAL A 139 -1.77 -5.88 -9.87
C VAL A 139 -1.36 -4.54 -9.25
N VAL A 140 -1.77 -4.24 -8.02
CA VAL A 140 -1.41 -2.98 -7.34
C VAL A 140 0.10 -2.85 -7.18
N SER A 141 0.78 -3.96 -6.86
CA SER A 141 2.24 -4.05 -6.80
C SER A 141 2.89 -3.71 -8.15
N LEU A 142 2.38 -4.27 -9.24
CA LEU A 142 2.90 -4.07 -10.59
C LEU A 142 2.63 -2.65 -11.11
N ALA A 143 1.47 -2.06 -10.78
CA ALA A 143 1.16 -0.66 -11.08
C ALA A 143 2.16 0.29 -10.40
N GLY A 144 2.68 -0.07 -9.22
CA GLY A 144 3.72 0.67 -8.51
C GLY A 144 5.13 0.57 -9.14
N ALA A 145 5.31 -0.25 -10.19
CA ALA A 145 6.57 -0.35 -10.93
C ALA A 145 6.55 0.41 -12.28
N ASP A 146 5.43 1.08 -12.61
CA ASP A 146 5.32 1.87 -13.83
C ASP A 146 6.12 3.20 -13.76
N SER A 147 6.35 3.79 -14.92
CA SER A 147 7.00 5.09 -15.06
C SER A 147 6.14 6.25 -14.54
N GLY A 148 6.76 7.39 -14.22
CA GLY A 148 6.02 8.60 -13.82
C GLY A 148 5.62 8.66 -12.34
N LEU A 149 6.25 7.85 -11.48
CA LEU A 149 6.13 7.96 -10.03
C LEU A 149 6.67 9.32 -9.53
N TRP A 150 5.99 9.86 -8.52
CA TRP A 150 6.29 11.16 -7.94
C TRP A 150 6.20 11.10 -6.41
N ALA A 151 6.81 12.07 -5.75
CA ALA A 151 6.68 12.27 -4.32
C ALA A 151 6.31 13.73 -4.02
N VAL A 152 5.77 14.00 -2.84
CA VAL A 152 5.57 15.38 -2.36
C VAL A 152 6.92 15.97 -1.98
N GLU A 153 7.17 17.22 -2.41
CA GLU A 153 8.34 17.97 -1.98
C GLU A 153 8.33 18.13 -0.45
N GLY A 154 9.38 17.70 0.23
CA GLY A 154 9.45 17.62 1.70
C GLY A 154 8.91 16.31 2.30
N GLY A 155 8.41 15.40 1.46
CA GLY A 155 8.00 14.04 1.78
C GLY A 155 6.48 13.85 1.91
N ASN A 156 6.00 12.65 1.55
CA ASN A 156 4.58 12.30 1.50
C ASN A 156 3.84 12.47 2.85
N LYS A 157 4.56 12.44 3.98
CA LYS A 157 4.01 12.73 5.32
C LYS A 157 3.29 14.09 5.42
N LEU A 158 3.66 15.04 4.55
CA LEU A 158 3.05 16.36 4.51
C LEU A 158 1.58 16.31 4.09
N VAL A 159 1.17 15.32 3.30
CA VAL A 159 -0.25 15.18 2.95
C VAL A 159 -1.08 14.94 4.20
N CYS A 160 -0.68 13.98 5.04
CA CYS A 160 -1.41 13.64 6.27
C CYS A 160 -1.44 14.82 7.25
N SER A 161 -0.30 15.49 7.47
CA SER A 161 -0.25 16.62 8.40
C SER A 161 -1.06 17.82 7.92
N ARG A 162 -1.07 18.10 6.62
CA ARG A 162 -1.87 19.20 6.03
C ARG A 162 -3.36 18.88 5.98
N LEU A 163 -3.75 17.62 5.74
CA LEU A 163 -5.15 17.20 5.85
C LEU A 163 -5.70 17.36 7.27
N LEU A 164 -4.91 16.98 8.28
CA LEU A 164 -5.27 17.16 9.68
C LEU A 164 -5.43 18.64 10.07
N GLN A 165 -4.59 19.52 9.51
CA GLN A 165 -4.72 20.97 9.71
C GLN A 165 -5.96 21.52 9.00
N ALA A 166 -6.21 21.08 7.76
CA ALA A 166 -7.32 21.54 6.94
C ALA A 166 -8.69 21.11 7.50
N SER A 167 -8.78 19.92 8.10
CA SER A 167 -10.01 19.43 8.74
C SER A 167 -10.41 20.22 9.99
N ARG A 168 -9.49 21.00 10.57
CA ARG A 168 -9.67 21.68 11.87
C ARG A 168 -10.10 20.73 12.98
N SER A 169 -9.77 19.45 12.86
CA SER A 169 -10.14 18.44 13.85
C SER A 169 -9.37 18.64 15.16
N ASN A 170 -10.01 18.31 16.28
CA ASN A 170 -9.33 18.23 17.57
C ASN A 170 -8.49 16.95 17.65
N LEU A 171 -7.16 17.06 17.51
CA LEU A 171 -6.27 15.91 17.65
C LEU A 171 -6.03 15.62 19.13
N ILE A 172 -6.48 14.46 19.59
CA ILE A 172 -6.19 13.94 20.92
C ILE A 172 -5.08 12.90 20.81
N SER A 173 -3.94 13.17 21.44
CA SER A 173 -2.80 12.25 21.46
C SER A 173 -2.99 11.21 22.57
N GLY A 174 -3.54 10.04 22.23
CA GLY A 174 -3.82 8.96 23.17
C GLY A 174 -4.15 7.64 22.48
N SER A 175 -4.35 6.60 23.27
CA SER A 175 -4.68 5.24 22.80
C SER A 175 -6.09 4.86 23.21
N VAL A 176 -6.95 4.52 22.25
CA VAL A 176 -8.30 4.00 22.53
C VAL A 176 -8.18 2.62 23.16
N MET A 177 -8.86 2.42 24.29
CA MET A 177 -8.86 1.15 25.03
C MET A 177 -10.13 0.36 24.75
N TYR A 178 -11.29 1.00 24.81
CA TYR A 178 -12.55 0.34 24.49
C TYR A 178 -13.59 1.29 23.92
N ILE A 179 -14.52 0.69 23.19
CA ILE A 179 -15.67 1.32 22.54
C ILE A 179 -16.91 0.59 23.05
N GLU A 180 -17.91 1.33 23.51
CA GLU A 180 -19.17 0.77 24.00
C GLU A 180 -20.36 1.58 23.49
N GLU A 181 -21.42 0.91 23.03
CA GLU A 181 -22.69 1.59 22.75
C GLU A 181 -23.39 1.92 24.08
N LYS A 182 -23.73 3.18 24.27
CA LYS A 182 -24.51 3.67 25.41
C LYS A 182 -25.82 4.28 24.93
N THR A 183 -26.87 4.08 25.71
CA THR A 183 -28.15 4.74 25.48
C THR A 183 -28.24 5.96 26.38
N ARG A 184 -28.31 7.15 25.77
CA ARG A 184 -28.59 8.38 26.50
C ARG A 184 -30.10 8.62 26.55
N THR A 185 -30.68 8.46 27.73
CA THR A 185 -32.06 8.87 28.01
C THR A 185 -32.09 10.37 28.36
N LYS A 186 -32.71 11.18 27.51
CA LYS A 186 -33.02 12.58 27.85
C LYS A 186 -34.32 12.61 28.67
N GLN A 187 -34.46 13.59 29.59
CA GLN A 187 -35.69 13.76 30.38
C GLN A 187 -36.93 14.05 29.50
N THR A 188 -36.72 14.57 28.29
CA THR A 188 -37.72 14.73 27.24
C THR A 188 -37.11 14.35 25.89
N GLY A 189 -37.79 13.46 25.15
CA GLY A 189 -37.37 12.96 23.83
C GLY A 189 -37.07 11.45 23.80
N ASN A 190 -36.92 10.91 22.59
CA ASN A 190 -36.59 9.50 22.38
C ASN A 190 -35.16 9.18 22.86
N PRO A 191 -34.90 7.97 23.37
CA PRO A 191 -33.54 7.53 23.69
C PRO A 191 -32.65 7.60 22.44
N THR A 192 -31.46 8.18 22.58
CA THR A 192 -30.48 8.27 21.49
C THR A 192 -29.29 7.37 21.81
N LYS A 193 -28.97 6.45 20.89
CA LYS A 193 -27.76 5.64 20.91
C LYS A 193 -26.54 6.52 20.60
N MET A 194 -25.48 6.37 21.39
CA MET A 194 -24.19 7.04 21.25
C MET A 194 -23.08 6.05 21.59
N TYR A 195 -21.85 6.36 21.20
CA TYR A 195 -20.68 5.59 21.55
C TYR A 195 -19.88 6.30 22.63
N GLU A 196 -19.60 5.61 23.73
CA GLU A 196 -18.57 6.03 24.67
C GLU A 196 -17.22 5.49 24.18
N ILE A 197 -16.26 6.40 23.99
CA ILE A 197 -14.89 6.07 23.62
C ILE A 197 -14.01 6.34 24.82
N VAL A 198 -13.40 5.28 25.35
CA VAL A 198 -12.49 5.39 26.49
C VAL A 198 -11.06 5.23 26.01
N TYR A 199 -10.23 6.20 26.36
CA TYR A 199 -8.87 6.31 25.85
C TYR A 199 -7.91 6.79 26.94
N GLN A 200 -6.64 6.44 26.76
CA GLN A 200 -5.56 6.81 27.66
C GLN A 200 -4.73 7.95 27.07
N THR A 201 -4.58 9.03 27.82
CA THR A 201 -3.68 10.16 27.50
C THR A 201 -2.62 10.27 28.59
N GLY A 202 -1.39 9.87 28.30
CA GLY A 202 -0.35 9.76 29.31
C GLY A 202 -0.75 8.75 30.40
N SER A 203 -0.85 9.19 31.65
CA SER A 203 -1.30 8.36 32.78
C SER A 203 -2.80 8.44 33.06
N GLU A 204 -3.53 9.34 32.39
CA GLU A 204 -4.95 9.57 32.65
C GLU A 204 -5.84 8.78 31.71
N THR A 205 -6.88 8.17 32.26
CA THR A 205 -7.99 7.58 31.50
C THR A 205 -9.08 8.63 31.36
N ARG A 206 -9.54 8.84 30.12
CA ARG A 206 -10.60 9.78 29.78
C ARG A 206 -11.66 9.08 28.93
N SER A 207 -12.87 9.63 28.92
CA SER A 207 -13.92 9.18 28.01
C SER A 207 -14.66 10.37 27.41
N ASP A 208 -15.22 10.15 26.21
CA ASP A 208 -16.10 11.10 25.54
C ASP A 208 -17.13 10.36 24.68
N PHE A 209 -18.21 11.05 24.29
CA PHE A 209 -19.36 10.48 23.59
C PHE A 209 -19.46 10.98 22.14
N TYR A 210 -19.72 10.05 21.22
CA TYR A 210 -19.80 10.33 19.79
C TYR A 210 -21.03 9.68 19.15
N ASP A 211 -21.64 10.36 18.17
CA ASP A 211 -22.77 9.82 17.40
C ASP A 211 -22.32 8.82 16.31
N ILE A 212 -21.12 9.03 15.75
CA ILE A 212 -20.53 8.22 14.69
C ILE A 212 -19.06 7.96 15.03
N VAL A 213 -18.61 6.73 14.82
CA VAL A 213 -17.22 6.31 15.08
C VAL A 213 -16.63 5.68 13.83
N LEU A 214 -15.44 6.15 13.44
CA LEU A 214 -14.67 5.59 12.33
C LEU A 214 -13.35 5.02 12.88
N VAL A 215 -13.15 3.71 12.70
CA VAL A 215 -11.94 3.01 13.09
C VAL A 215 -10.99 2.95 11.91
N ALA A 216 -9.89 3.69 12.01
CA ALA A 216 -8.86 3.83 10.97
C ALA A 216 -7.65 2.92 11.16
N THR A 217 -7.54 2.26 12.30
CA THR A 217 -6.38 1.42 12.66
C THR A 217 -6.68 -0.05 12.41
N PRO A 218 -5.70 -0.89 11.99
CA PRO A 218 -5.92 -2.32 11.83
C PRO A 218 -6.40 -2.97 13.14
N LEU A 219 -7.53 -3.67 13.10
CA LEU A 219 -8.17 -4.26 14.29
C LEU A 219 -7.60 -5.62 14.72
N ASN A 220 -6.37 -5.95 14.33
CA ASN A 220 -5.68 -7.12 14.88
C ASN A 220 -4.96 -6.76 16.18
N ARG A 221 -4.91 -7.69 17.15
CA ARG A 221 -4.37 -7.44 18.50
C ARG A 221 -2.91 -6.97 18.54
N LYS A 222 -2.11 -7.26 17.50
CA LYS A 222 -0.70 -6.81 17.42
C LYS A 222 -0.59 -5.33 17.01
N MET A 223 -1.56 -4.82 16.27
CA MET A 223 -1.59 -3.44 15.78
C MET A 223 -2.45 -2.54 16.65
N SER A 224 -3.56 -3.04 17.19
CA SER A 224 -4.47 -2.27 18.03
C SER A 224 -5.12 -3.15 19.08
N ASN A 225 -5.16 -2.63 20.31
CA ASN A 225 -5.73 -3.33 21.45
C ASN A 225 -7.03 -2.63 21.90
N ILE A 226 -7.96 -2.46 20.96
CA ILE A 226 -9.27 -1.86 21.20
C ILE A 226 -10.26 -2.97 21.53
N THR A 227 -10.94 -2.87 22.67
CA THR A 227 -11.99 -3.80 23.07
C THR A 227 -13.37 -3.23 22.71
N PHE A 228 -14.19 -4.02 22.04
CA PHE A 228 -15.59 -3.67 21.77
C PHE A 228 -16.48 -4.31 22.84
N LEU A 229 -17.12 -3.50 23.68
CA LEU A 229 -17.88 -3.97 24.84
C LEU A 229 -19.38 -3.99 24.54
N ASN A 230 -20.05 -5.04 25.04
CA ASN A 230 -21.52 -5.14 25.08
C ASN A 230 -22.23 -5.01 23.72
N PHE A 231 -21.55 -5.38 22.62
CA PHE A 231 -22.17 -5.50 21.29
C PHE A 231 -22.89 -6.84 21.15
N ASP A 232 -24.09 -6.81 20.56
CA ASP A 232 -24.88 -7.99 20.21
C ASP A 232 -25.35 -7.89 18.74
N PRO A 233 -24.84 -8.74 17.82
CA PRO A 233 -23.79 -9.72 18.06
C PRO A 233 -22.42 -9.07 18.37
N PRO A 234 -21.48 -9.78 19.01
CA PRO A 234 -20.12 -9.28 19.22
C PRO A 234 -19.44 -8.91 17.90
N ILE A 235 -18.64 -7.84 17.92
CA ILE A 235 -17.82 -7.44 16.76
C ILE A 235 -16.76 -8.53 16.51
N GLU A 236 -16.65 -8.97 15.26
CA GLU A 236 -15.74 -10.03 14.83
C GLU A 236 -14.28 -9.71 15.17
N GLU A 237 -13.54 -10.71 15.65
CA GLU A 237 -12.11 -10.56 15.90
C GLU A 237 -11.31 -10.78 14.60
N PHE A 238 -10.47 -9.79 14.25
CA PHE A 238 -9.68 -9.83 13.04
C PHE A 238 -8.31 -10.47 13.28
N HIS A 239 -8.05 -11.58 12.62
CA HIS A 239 -6.84 -12.39 12.79
C HIS A 239 -5.77 -12.12 11.71
N GLN A 240 -5.91 -11.03 10.94
CA GLN A 240 -4.99 -10.70 9.87
C GLN A 240 -3.60 -10.36 10.42
N TYR A 241 -2.59 -11.13 10.03
CA TYR A 241 -1.20 -10.87 10.37
C TYR A 241 -0.62 -9.84 9.43
N TYR A 242 0.34 -9.05 9.92
CA TYR A 242 1.05 -8.09 9.10
C TYR A 242 2.50 -8.55 8.88
N GLN A 243 2.94 -8.42 7.64
CA GLN A 243 4.30 -8.60 7.19
C GLN A 243 5.17 -7.47 7.75
N GLN A 244 6.16 -7.85 8.57
CA GLN A 244 7.21 -6.93 9.00
C GLN A 244 8.11 -6.60 7.82
N ILE A 245 8.44 -5.32 7.68
CA ILE A 245 9.46 -4.81 6.78
C ILE A 245 10.36 -3.85 7.55
N VAL A 246 11.67 -4.00 7.33
CA VAL A 246 12.68 -3.08 7.85
C VAL A 246 13.25 -2.29 6.68
N SER A 247 13.12 -0.96 6.77
CA SER A 247 13.84 -0.03 5.90
C SER A 247 15.14 0.36 6.59
N THR A 248 16.27 -0.02 6.01
CA THR A 248 17.59 0.41 6.49
C THR A 248 18.18 1.41 5.51
N PHE A 249 18.53 2.60 5.99
CA PHE A 249 19.19 3.66 5.24
C PHE A 249 20.67 3.69 5.60
N ILE A 250 21.54 3.60 4.61
CA ILE A 250 22.99 3.52 4.80
C ILE A 250 23.66 4.52 3.87
N ARG A 251 24.49 5.40 4.44
CA ARG A 251 25.42 6.20 3.65
C ARG A 251 26.72 5.43 3.49
N GLY A 252 27.05 5.02 2.27
CA GLY A 252 28.23 4.17 2.04
C GLY A 252 28.53 3.85 0.58
N LYS A 253 29.63 3.13 0.40
CA LYS A 253 30.12 2.62 -0.89
C LYS A 253 29.72 1.15 -1.03
N LEU A 254 28.75 0.89 -1.91
CA LEU A 254 28.20 -0.45 -2.12
C LEU A 254 29.29 -1.41 -2.59
N ASN A 255 29.34 -2.63 -2.05
CA ASN A 255 30.12 -3.72 -2.57
C ASN A 255 29.38 -4.40 -3.73
N SER A 256 29.57 -3.92 -4.97
CA SER A 256 28.92 -4.49 -6.17
C SER A 256 29.23 -5.95 -6.43
N THR A 257 30.36 -6.47 -5.90
CA THR A 257 30.79 -7.86 -6.11
C THR A 257 29.82 -8.89 -5.56
N ILE A 258 28.93 -8.48 -4.65
CA ILE A 258 27.86 -9.35 -4.12
C ILE A 258 26.78 -9.65 -5.17
N PHE A 259 26.63 -8.80 -6.21
CA PHE A 259 25.62 -8.94 -7.24
C PHE A 259 26.19 -9.32 -8.60
N SER A 260 27.42 -8.88 -8.90
CA SER A 260 28.06 -9.03 -10.21
C SER A 260 29.55 -9.25 -10.06
N SER A 261 30.19 -9.93 -11.01
CA SER A 261 31.66 -10.03 -11.08
C SER A 261 32.33 -8.74 -11.57
N ARG A 262 31.57 -7.73 -11.99
CA ARG A 262 32.08 -6.44 -12.47
C ARG A 262 32.75 -5.63 -11.37
N THR A 263 33.71 -4.80 -11.78
CA THR A 263 34.35 -3.84 -10.87
C THR A 263 33.33 -2.79 -10.39
N LEU A 264 33.65 -2.17 -9.27
CA LEU A 264 32.74 -1.24 -8.58
C LEU A 264 32.34 -0.04 -9.45
N ASP A 265 33.27 0.44 -10.27
CA ASP A 265 33.11 1.63 -11.10
C ASP A 265 32.28 1.33 -12.37
N GLU A 266 32.08 0.05 -12.70
CA GLU A 266 31.34 -0.42 -13.88
C GLU A 266 29.94 -0.96 -13.54
N PHE A 267 29.57 -0.97 -12.26
CA PHE A 267 28.30 -1.57 -11.82
C PHE A 267 27.10 -0.82 -12.38
N GLY A 268 27.11 0.51 -12.35
CA GLY A 268 26.14 1.40 -13.02
C GLY A 268 24.68 1.31 -12.57
N LEU A 269 24.29 0.27 -11.83
CA LEU A 269 22.95 0.07 -11.31
C LEU A 269 22.72 0.92 -10.06
N THR A 270 21.57 1.60 -10.03
CA THR A 270 21.14 2.39 -8.88
C THR A 270 20.19 1.61 -7.98
N THR A 271 19.58 0.53 -8.51
CA THR A 271 18.64 -0.33 -7.79
C THR A 271 18.87 -1.79 -8.16
N VAL A 272 18.88 -2.66 -7.14
CA VAL A 272 18.92 -4.10 -7.31
C VAL A 272 17.74 -4.73 -6.57
N LEU A 273 16.93 -5.50 -7.29
CA LEU A 273 15.84 -6.30 -6.75
C LEU A 273 16.27 -7.76 -6.60
N THR A 274 15.67 -8.49 -5.66
CA THR A 274 15.98 -9.91 -5.46
C THR A 274 14.80 -10.82 -5.80
N THR A 275 15.09 -11.92 -6.49
CA THR A 275 14.12 -13.02 -6.64
C THR A 275 13.92 -13.76 -5.32
N ASP A 276 12.90 -14.61 -5.21
CA ASP A 276 12.64 -15.41 -4.00
C ASP A 276 13.68 -16.50 -3.74
N LYS A 277 14.39 -16.95 -4.79
CA LYS A 277 15.44 -17.97 -4.73
C LYS A 277 16.81 -17.42 -4.30
N SER A 278 16.84 -16.16 -3.86
CA SER A 278 18.07 -15.49 -3.47
C SER A 278 18.45 -15.81 -2.04
N ASP A 279 19.68 -16.28 -1.83
CA ASP A 279 20.29 -16.42 -0.50
C ASP A 279 20.62 -15.06 0.15
N LEU A 280 20.28 -13.95 -0.52
CA LEU A 280 20.43 -12.61 0.01
C LEU A 280 19.35 -12.33 1.07
N PHE A 281 19.78 -11.80 2.20
CA PHE A 281 18.93 -11.40 3.33
C PHE A 281 18.15 -10.08 3.08
N ILE A 282 18.04 -9.64 1.83
CA ILE A 282 17.37 -8.40 1.41
C ILE A 282 16.33 -8.67 0.32
N ASN A 283 15.27 -7.87 0.30
CA ASN A 283 14.27 -7.84 -0.77
C ASN A 283 14.73 -6.92 -1.92
N SER A 284 15.32 -5.78 -1.56
CA SER A 284 15.88 -4.84 -2.53
C SER A 284 16.88 -3.88 -1.87
N ILE A 285 17.70 -3.26 -2.70
CA ILE A 285 18.60 -2.18 -2.35
C ILE A 285 18.58 -1.13 -3.46
N GLY A 286 18.43 0.15 -3.12
CA GLY A 286 18.44 1.22 -4.12
C GLY A 286 18.90 2.55 -3.56
N ILE A 287 19.48 3.37 -4.43
CA ILE A 287 19.86 4.75 -4.09
C ILE A 287 18.59 5.57 -3.89
N VAL A 288 18.56 6.40 -2.86
CA VAL A 288 17.47 7.34 -2.61
C VAL A 288 17.92 8.78 -2.76
N SER A 289 17.07 9.58 -3.39
CA SER A 289 17.29 11.01 -3.61
C SER A 289 16.64 11.85 -2.52
N SER A 290 17.06 13.12 -2.44
CA SER A 290 16.42 14.10 -1.58
C SER A 290 14.97 14.33 -2.02
N VAL A 291 14.04 14.36 -1.08
CA VAL A 291 12.65 14.75 -1.34
C VAL A 291 12.47 16.26 -1.44
N ARG A 292 13.54 17.06 -1.37
CA ARG A 292 13.48 18.54 -1.43
C ARG A 292 13.97 19.12 -2.74
N GLU A 293 14.69 18.34 -3.54
CA GLU A 293 15.34 18.83 -4.75
C GLU A 293 14.97 17.93 -5.92
N ASN A 294 14.65 18.53 -7.07
CA ASN A 294 14.45 17.81 -8.34
C ASN A 294 15.78 17.49 -9.00
N ASN A 295 16.69 16.85 -8.26
CA ASN A 295 18.02 16.50 -8.75
C ASN A 295 18.21 14.99 -8.70
N ASN A 296 18.91 14.45 -9.69
CA ASN A 296 19.41 13.08 -9.64
C ASN A 296 20.27 12.89 -8.38
N PRO A 297 20.26 11.70 -7.76
CA PRO A 297 21.03 11.46 -6.56
C PRO A 297 22.51 11.69 -6.87
N GLN A 298 23.11 12.66 -6.19
CA GLN A 298 24.52 12.95 -6.34
C GLN A 298 25.31 12.22 -5.27
N ALA A 299 26.45 11.65 -5.67
CA ALA A 299 27.39 11.11 -4.72
C ALA A 299 27.90 12.25 -3.83
N SER A 300 27.96 11.99 -2.52
CA SER A 300 28.57 12.92 -1.58
C SER A 300 30.09 13.02 -1.79
N THR A 301 30.74 14.01 -1.17
CA THR A 301 32.20 14.15 -1.16
C THR A 301 32.85 12.83 -0.73
N GLY A 302 33.54 12.15 -1.65
CA GLY A 302 34.09 10.80 -1.44
C GLY A 302 33.39 9.66 -2.21
N GLY A 303 32.37 9.95 -3.03
CA GLY A 303 31.74 8.96 -3.91
C GLY A 303 30.67 8.09 -3.24
N ALA A 304 30.21 8.44 -2.03
CA ALA A 304 29.22 7.65 -1.28
C ALA A 304 27.78 8.14 -1.54
N PHE A 305 26.85 7.19 -1.66
CA PHE A 305 25.42 7.44 -1.81
C PHE A 305 24.65 7.05 -0.54
N VAL A 306 23.41 7.52 -0.43
CA VAL A 306 22.44 7.01 0.55
C VAL A 306 21.64 5.89 -0.11
N TRP A 307 21.77 4.69 0.45
CA TRP A 307 21.09 3.49 0.01
C TRP A 307 19.94 3.18 0.95
N LYS A 308 18.79 2.83 0.40
CA LYS A 308 17.66 2.25 1.11
C LYS A 308 17.62 0.75 0.83
N ILE A 309 17.58 -0.04 1.88
CA ILE A 309 17.48 -1.49 1.84
C ILE A 309 16.15 -1.89 2.46
N PHE A 310 15.40 -2.74 1.76
CA PHE A 310 14.26 -3.44 2.34
C PHE A 310 14.67 -4.86 2.71
N SER A 311 14.39 -5.26 3.95
CA SER A 311 14.62 -6.61 4.46
C SER A 311 13.48 -7.04 5.39
N ARG A 312 13.31 -8.35 5.56
CA ARG A 312 12.32 -8.90 6.51
C ARG A 312 12.68 -8.62 7.97
N GLU A 313 13.98 -8.73 8.26
CA GLU A 313 14.55 -8.53 9.60
C GLU A 313 15.54 -7.38 9.60
N THR A 314 15.95 -6.96 10.80
CA THR A 314 17.02 -5.97 10.96
C THR A 314 18.34 -6.53 10.48
N LEU A 315 19.04 -5.76 9.65
CA LEU A 315 20.37 -6.14 9.19
C LEU A 315 21.37 -6.15 10.34
N THR A 316 22.13 -7.24 10.48
CA THR A 316 23.27 -7.31 11.40
C THR A 316 24.45 -6.50 10.87
N LYS A 317 25.44 -6.24 11.73
CA LYS A 317 26.65 -5.51 11.31
C LYS A 317 27.42 -6.28 10.22
N GLU A 318 27.47 -7.61 10.32
CA GLU A 318 28.12 -8.51 9.37
C GLU A 318 27.41 -8.46 8.02
N GLN A 319 26.07 -8.45 8.03
CA GLN A 319 25.26 -8.31 6.84
C GLN A 319 25.48 -6.95 6.15
N ILE A 320 25.57 -5.86 6.92
CA ILE A 320 25.89 -4.53 6.38
C ILE A 320 27.30 -4.52 5.76
N LEU A 321 28.30 -5.07 6.45
CA LEU A 321 29.68 -5.16 5.94
C LEU A 321 29.82 -6.08 4.73
N LYS A 322 28.89 -7.02 4.53
CA LYS A 322 28.82 -7.81 3.29
C LYS A 322 28.32 -6.96 2.11
N LEU A 323 27.36 -6.07 2.35
CA LEU A 323 26.76 -5.20 1.34
C LEU A 323 27.61 -3.97 1.03
N PHE A 324 28.41 -3.47 1.96
CA PHE A 324 29.14 -2.20 1.83
C PHE A 324 30.64 -2.37 2.08
N VAL A 325 31.46 -1.86 1.18
CA VAL A 325 32.92 -1.77 1.36
C VAL A 325 33.24 -0.84 2.52
N SER A 326 32.49 0.25 2.63
CA SER A 326 32.55 1.20 3.74
C SER A 326 31.18 1.88 3.91
N TYR A 327 30.87 2.28 5.15
CA TYR A 327 29.70 3.10 5.45
C TYR A 327 29.97 4.05 6.63
N ASP A 328 29.33 5.21 6.60
CA ASP A 328 29.50 6.26 7.62
C ASP A 328 28.52 6.08 8.78
N TYR A 329 27.25 5.82 8.46
CA TYR A 329 26.18 5.58 9.43
C TYR A 329 25.04 4.76 8.82
N SER A 330 24.24 4.16 9.70
CA SER A 330 23.03 3.43 9.34
C SER A 330 21.85 3.86 10.23
N VAL A 331 20.69 4.04 9.61
CA VAL A 331 19.42 4.33 10.30
C VAL A 331 18.41 3.28 9.88
N LYS A 332 17.70 2.70 10.84
CA LYS A 332 16.67 1.68 10.55
C LYS A 332 15.31 2.16 11.01
N GLN A 333 14.29 1.82 10.22
CA GLN A 333 12.90 1.94 10.57
C GLN A 333 12.23 0.58 10.40
N GLN A 334 11.57 0.12 11.45
CA GLN A 334 10.77 -1.10 11.43
C GLN A 334 9.30 -0.71 11.39
N TRP A 335 8.51 -1.46 10.63
CA TRP A 335 7.06 -1.34 10.66
C TRP A 335 6.40 -2.66 10.25
N LEU A 336 5.17 -2.85 10.72
CA LEU A 336 4.24 -3.84 10.21
C LEU A 336 3.57 -3.20 8.99
N ALA A 337 4.11 -3.45 7.80
CA ALA A 337 3.82 -2.66 6.61
C ALA A 337 2.50 -3.04 5.95
N TYR A 338 2.26 -4.34 5.79
CA TYR A 338 1.20 -4.87 4.94
C TYR A 338 0.59 -6.09 5.57
N PRO A 339 -0.69 -6.40 5.34
CA PRO A 339 -1.23 -7.72 5.59
C PRO A 339 -0.41 -8.85 4.95
N HIS A 340 -0.38 -9.99 5.62
CA HIS A 340 0.06 -11.24 5.01
C HIS A 340 -1.12 -11.79 4.20
N TYR A 341 -1.00 -11.73 2.88
CA TYR A 341 -2.06 -12.13 1.97
C TYR A 341 -2.03 -13.64 1.74
N LYS A 342 -3.19 -14.27 1.84
CA LYS A 342 -3.38 -15.71 1.60
C LYS A 342 -4.79 -15.96 1.06
N PRO A 343 -4.96 -15.99 -0.28
CA PRO A 343 -6.22 -16.38 -0.91
C PRO A 343 -6.75 -17.74 -0.42
N PRO A 344 -8.08 -17.93 -0.36
CA PRO A 344 -9.10 -16.91 -0.61
C PRO A 344 -9.18 -15.87 0.51
N GLU A 345 -9.24 -14.60 0.13
CA GLU A 345 -9.40 -13.49 1.08
C GLU A 345 -10.89 -13.27 1.38
N LYS A 346 -11.22 -13.10 2.66
CA LYS A 346 -12.52 -12.59 3.11
C LYS A 346 -12.26 -11.25 3.76
N CYS A 347 -12.73 -10.17 3.15
CA CYS A 347 -12.43 -8.85 3.68
C CYS A 347 -13.30 -8.51 4.89
N PRO A 348 -12.74 -7.79 5.88
CA PRO A 348 -13.51 -7.25 6.99
C PRO A 348 -14.70 -6.41 6.51
N SER A 349 -15.81 -6.50 7.23
CA SER A 349 -16.95 -5.60 7.01
C SER A 349 -16.52 -4.14 7.24
N ILE A 350 -16.95 -3.24 6.34
CA ILE A 350 -16.79 -1.80 6.54
C ILE A 350 -17.75 -1.31 7.63
N ILE A 351 -18.91 -1.93 7.78
CA ILE A 351 -19.88 -1.61 8.83
C ILE A 351 -19.71 -2.63 9.97
N LEU A 352 -19.20 -2.18 11.11
CA LEU A 352 -19.06 -3.05 12.30
C LEU A 352 -20.34 -3.05 13.14
N HIS A 353 -21.01 -1.90 13.22
CA HIS A 353 -22.31 -1.71 13.89
C HIS A 353 -22.98 -0.45 13.30
N ASP A 354 -24.25 -0.18 13.65
CA ASP A 354 -24.91 1.05 13.23
C ASP A 354 -24.10 2.29 13.68
N ARG A 355 -23.66 3.11 12.72
CA ARG A 355 -22.80 4.30 12.93
C ARG A 355 -21.37 4.01 13.45
N LEU A 356 -20.91 2.76 13.35
CA LEU A 356 -19.54 2.35 13.64
C LEU A 356 -18.92 1.68 12.40
N TYR A 357 -17.89 2.32 11.83
CA TYR A 357 -17.30 1.93 10.56
C TYR A 357 -15.82 1.55 10.70
N TYR A 358 -15.35 0.60 9.88
CA TYR A 358 -13.97 0.13 9.81
C TYR A 358 -13.39 0.33 8.41
N LEU A 359 -12.58 1.39 8.25
CA LEU A 359 -12.03 1.76 6.93
C LEU A 359 -10.76 0.99 6.59
N ASN A 360 -9.97 0.54 7.58
CA ASN A 360 -8.74 -0.21 7.31
C ASN A 360 -9.01 -1.62 6.78
N GLY A 361 -10.27 -2.07 6.76
CA GLY A 361 -10.67 -3.31 6.09
C GLY A 361 -10.26 -3.35 4.61
N ILE A 362 -10.12 -2.18 3.96
CA ILE A 362 -9.68 -2.07 2.55
C ILE A 362 -8.30 -2.69 2.29
N GLU A 363 -7.43 -2.75 3.31
CA GLU A 363 -6.08 -3.29 3.15
C GLU A 363 -6.06 -4.78 2.83
N CYS A 364 -7.15 -5.49 3.11
CA CYS A 364 -7.40 -6.86 2.64
C CYS A 364 -7.33 -6.98 1.11
N ALA A 365 -7.89 -5.99 0.39
CA ALA A 365 -7.83 -5.96 -1.07
C ALA A 365 -6.45 -5.53 -1.55
N ALA A 366 -5.93 -4.42 -1.02
CA ALA A 366 -4.56 -3.98 -1.18
C ALA A 366 -4.24 -2.86 -0.19
N SER A 367 -3.06 -2.91 0.43
CA SER A 367 -2.55 -1.77 1.22
C SER A 367 -1.76 -0.82 0.33
N ALA A 368 -2.22 0.43 0.27
CA ALA A 368 -1.55 1.57 -0.36
C ALA A 368 -2.23 2.86 0.13
N MET A 369 -1.52 3.99 0.13
CA MET A 369 -2.10 5.28 0.57
C MET A 369 -3.36 5.67 -0.23
N GLU A 370 -3.43 5.30 -1.51
CA GLU A 370 -4.62 5.56 -2.34
C GLU A 370 -5.82 4.72 -1.88
N MET A 371 -5.60 3.45 -1.52
CA MET A 371 -6.66 2.58 -0.99
C MET A 371 -7.21 3.13 0.33
N SER A 372 -6.34 3.61 1.23
CA SER A 372 -6.77 4.26 2.48
C SER A 372 -7.57 5.54 2.23
N ALA A 373 -7.19 6.34 1.22
CA ALA A 373 -7.92 7.55 0.84
C ALA A 373 -9.32 7.21 0.27
N ILE A 374 -9.40 6.19 -0.59
CA ILE A 374 -10.66 5.68 -1.15
C ILE A 374 -11.57 5.18 -0.03
N ALA A 375 -11.04 4.39 0.92
CA ALA A 375 -11.81 3.87 2.05
C ALA A 375 -12.31 4.97 2.99
N ALA A 376 -11.49 5.99 3.25
CA ALA A 376 -11.89 7.14 4.05
C ALA A 376 -13.03 7.94 3.39
N HIS A 377 -12.93 8.18 2.07
CA HIS A 377 -13.99 8.84 1.31
C HIS A 377 -15.28 8.00 1.32
N ASN A 378 -15.16 6.70 1.06
CA ASN A 378 -16.28 5.76 1.10
C ASN A 378 -16.97 5.76 2.47
N ALA A 379 -16.22 5.69 3.56
CA ALA A 379 -16.77 5.69 4.92
C ALA A 379 -17.48 7.01 5.25
N ALA A 380 -16.97 8.15 4.79
CA ALA A 380 -17.63 9.44 4.96
C ALA A 380 -18.98 9.50 4.22
N LEU A 381 -19.02 9.07 2.96
CA LEU A 381 -20.27 8.98 2.18
C LEU A 381 -21.24 7.98 2.80
N LEU A 382 -20.76 6.80 3.20
CA LEU A 382 -21.58 5.77 3.82
C LEU A 382 -22.19 6.24 5.14
N ALA A 383 -21.43 6.96 5.96
CA ALA A 383 -21.92 7.59 7.18
C ALA A 383 -22.98 8.66 6.88
N TYR A 384 -22.74 9.52 5.90
CA TYR A 384 -23.68 10.56 5.47
C TYR A 384 -25.00 9.96 4.97
N HIS A 385 -24.95 9.02 4.03
CA HIS A 385 -26.14 8.41 3.44
C HIS A 385 -26.97 7.63 4.45
N ARG A 386 -26.32 6.89 5.35
CA ARG A 386 -27.04 6.19 6.43
C ARG A 386 -27.63 7.15 7.45
N TRP A 387 -26.99 8.30 7.70
CA TRP A 387 -27.52 9.31 8.61
C TRP A 387 -28.77 10.01 8.07
N TYR A 388 -28.82 10.25 6.76
CA TYR A 388 -29.94 10.92 6.08
C TYR A 388 -30.89 9.94 5.36
N GLU A 389 -30.72 8.64 5.55
CA GLU A 389 -31.54 7.57 4.95
C GLU A 389 -31.55 7.54 3.40
N HIS A 390 -30.46 7.99 2.75
CA HIS A 390 -30.24 7.91 1.31
C HIS A 390 -29.71 6.53 0.88
N THR A 391 -30.50 5.49 1.11
CA THR A 391 -30.08 4.09 0.86
C THR A 391 -29.90 3.77 -0.63
N ASP A 392 -30.53 4.56 -1.51
CA ASP A 392 -30.39 4.50 -2.97
C ASP A 392 -29.01 4.90 -3.48
N MET A 393 -28.16 5.51 -2.63
CA MET A 393 -26.78 5.85 -2.97
C MET A 393 -25.75 4.79 -2.53
N ILE A 394 -26.21 3.72 -1.87
CA ILE A 394 -25.35 2.67 -1.29
C ILE A 394 -25.49 1.38 -2.12
N ASP A 395 -24.36 0.74 -2.43
CA ASP A 395 -24.27 -0.56 -3.12
C ASP A 395 -25.10 -0.64 -4.41
N GLN A 396 -25.12 0.46 -5.16
CA GLN A 396 -25.84 0.48 -6.43
C GLN A 396 -25.19 -0.43 -7.46
N GLU A 397 -26.02 -1.23 -8.12
CA GLU A 397 -25.63 -2.05 -9.26
C GLU A 397 -25.62 -1.23 -10.55
N ASP A 398 -24.86 -1.72 -11.53
CA ASP A 398 -24.76 -1.18 -12.90
C ASP A 398 -24.38 0.31 -12.99
N LEU A 399 -23.65 0.81 -12.00
CA LEU A 399 -23.19 2.21 -11.93
C LEU A 399 -22.44 2.66 -13.17
N TYR A 400 -21.64 1.77 -13.77
CA TYR A 400 -20.88 2.08 -14.98
C TYR A 400 -21.80 2.44 -16.16
N GLU A 401 -22.87 1.67 -16.36
CA GLU A 401 -23.83 1.93 -17.44
C GLU A 401 -24.76 3.10 -17.11
N LYS A 402 -25.24 3.19 -15.87
CA LYS A 402 -26.04 4.34 -15.40
C LYS A 402 -25.32 5.67 -15.66
N LEU A 403 -24.07 5.77 -15.24
CA LEU A 403 -23.32 7.00 -15.37
C LEU A 403 -22.88 7.28 -16.82
N LYS A 404 -22.72 6.27 -17.68
CA LYS A 404 -22.52 6.53 -19.12
C LYS A 404 -23.69 7.26 -19.76
N THR A 405 -24.93 6.95 -19.35
CA THR A 405 -26.14 7.49 -19.95
C THR A 405 -26.54 8.89 -19.46
N GLU A 406 -25.89 9.38 -18.40
CA GLU A 406 -26.11 10.74 -17.86
C GLU A 406 -25.25 11.83 -18.52
N LEU A 407 -24.48 11.46 -19.56
CA LEU A 407 -23.75 12.35 -20.47
C LEU A 407 -24.44 12.38 -21.83
#